data_AF-A0A1F6JSW8-F1
#
_entry.id   AF-A0A1F6JSW8-F1
#
_cell.length_a   1.000
_cell.length_b   1.000
_cell.length_c   1.000
_cell.angle_alpha   90.00
_cell.angle_beta   90.00
_cell.angle_gamma   90.00
#
_symmetry.space_group_name_H-M   'P 1'
#
loop_
_entity.id
_entity.type
_entity.pdbx_description
1 polymer ?
#
loop_
_entity_poly.entity_id
_entity_poly.type
_entity_poly.pdbx_seq_one_letter_code
_entity_poly.pdbx_strand_id
1 'polypeptide(L)'
;MRIRKIKRKGRSFFIKIALPILVLLILSALLLYFLPTLSLFKKPIISPLAKNKSSQTPNLETLLKNAKVPFVSISQSADYYIVMLSDGGQIFISSKKDLTSQISSLQLIFNRLTIEGKRIKSLDFRFDKPIIKF
;
A
#
# COMPACT_ATOMS: atom_id res chain seq x y z
N MET A 1 -65.77 -56.17 -4.65
CA MET A 1 -64.35 -55.92 -5.00
C MET A 1 -63.95 -54.55 -4.45
N ARG A 2 -63.08 -54.46 -3.43
CA ARG A 2 -62.82 -53.21 -2.65
C ARG A 2 -61.39 -52.71 -2.91
N ILE A 3 -61.24 -51.64 -3.69
CA ILE A 3 -59.93 -51.06 -4.04
C ILE A 3 -59.45 -50.17 -2.88
N ARG A 4 -58.31 -50.53 -2.27
CA ARG A 4 -57.69 -49.74 -1.18
C ARG A 4 -56.92 -48.54 -1.76
N LYS A 5 -57.35 -47.33 -1.43
CA LYS A 5 -56.64 -46.08 -1.75
C LYS A 5 -55.34 -46.00 -0.95
N ILE A 6 -54.20 -46.17 -1.62
CA ILE A 6 -52.85 -46.02 -1.05
C ILE A 6 -52.67 -44.55 -0.64
N LYS A 7 -52.62 -44.29 0.68
CA LYS A 7 -52.44 -42.95 1.25
C LYS A 7 -51.06 -42.41 0.88
N ARG A 8 -51.01 -41.41 0.00
CA ARG A 8 -49.82 -40.64 -0.45
C ARG A 8 -49.22 -39.76 0.67
N LYS A 9 -48.98 -40.31 1.87
CA LYS A 9 -48.53 -39.56 3.06
C LYS A 9 -47.00 -39.35 3.13
N GLY A 10 -46.21 -40.07 2.32
CA GLY A 10 -44.74 -39.96 2.28
C GLY A 10 -44.20 -38.82 1.42
N ARG A 11 -44.96 -38.34 0.42
CA ARG A 11 -44.48 -37.34 -0.55
C ARG A 11 -44.25 -35.96 0.09
N SER A 12 -45.06 -35.60 1.10
CA SER A 12 -44.92 -34.32 1.82
C SER A 12 -43.69 -34.27 2.74
N PHE A 13 -43.17 -35.41 3.20
CA PHE A 13 -41.93 -35.44 4.01
C PHE A 13 -40.69 -35.19 3.14
N PHE A 14 -40.63 -35.82 1.96
CA PHE A 14 -39.55 -35.55 1.01
C PHE A 14 -39.55 -34.10 0.52
N ILE A 15 -40.72 -33.51 0.29
CA ILE A 15 -40.83 -32.09 -0.11
C ILE A 15 -40.32 -31.16 1.01
N LYS A 16 -40.63 -31.45 2.28
CA LYS A 16 -40.18 -30.64 3.42
C LYS A 16 -38.66 -30.65 3.63
N ILE A 17 -37.97 -31.71 3.21
CA ILE A 17 -36.51 -31.83 3.30
C ILE A 17 -35.83 -31.31 2.02
N ALA A 18 -36.41 -31.59 0.85
CA ALA A 18 -35.84 -31.16 -0.42
C ALA A 18 -35.88 -29.63 -0.61
N LEU A 19 -36.93 -28.97 -0.12
CA LEU A 19 -37.10 -27.52 -0.26
C LEU A 19 -36.00 -26.69 0.44
N PRO A 20 -35.65 -26.92 1.72
CA PRO A 20 -34.56 -26.18 2.36
C PRO A 20 -33.19 -26.49 1.75
N ILE A 21 -32.96 -27.71 1.26
CA ILE A 21 -31.72 -28.08 0.57
C ILE A 21 -31.57 -27.30 -0.74
N LEU A 22 -32.67 -27.16 -1.50
CA LEU A 22 -32.68 -26.37 -2.72
C LEU A 22 -32.42 -24.89 -2.43
N VAL A 23 -33.06 -24.34 -1.38
CA VAL A 23 -32.84 -22.95 -0.96
C VAL A 23 -31.38 -22.72 -0.53
N LEU A 24 -30.79 -23.67 0.20
CA LEU A 24 -29.39 -23.60 0.63
C LEU A 24 -28.43 -23.60 -0.58
N LEU A 25 -28.69 -24.44 -1.57
CA LEU A 25 -27.90 -24.49 -2.81
C LEU A 25 -27.98 -23.17 -3.59
N ILE A 26 -29.17 -22.57 -3.66
CA ILE A 26 -29.37 -21.28 -4.31
C ILE A 26 -28.62 -20.18 -3.55
N LEU A 27 -28.70 -20.16 -2.21
CA LEU A 27 -27.98 -19.19 -1.39
C LEU A 27 -26.47 -19.31 -1.54
N SER A 28 -25.96 -20.54 -1.57
CA SER A 28 -24.54 -20.87 -1.78
C SER A 28 -24.05 -20.37 -3.14
N ALA A 29 -24.80 -20.64 -4.20
CA ALA A 29 -24.48 -20.18 -5.55
C ALA A 29 -24.49 -18.64 -5.63
N LEU A 30 -25.43 -17.98 -4.96
CA LEU A 30 -25.48 -16.52 -4.87
C LEU A 30 -24.23 -15.97 -4.18
N LEU A 31 -23.82 -16.57 -3.05
CA LEU A 31 -22.64 -16.14 -2.31
C LEU A 31 -21.39 -16.22 -3.20
N LEU A 32 -21.18 -17.36 -3.87
CA LEU A 32 -20.05 -17.58 -4.79
C LEU A 32 -20.04 -16.60 -5.97
N TYR A 33 -21.20 -16.16 -6.44
CA TYR A 33 -21.30 -15.13 -7.48
C TYR A 33 -20.84 -13.75 -6.99
N PHE A 34 -21.10 -13.41 -5.72
CA PHE A 34 -20.66 -12.14 -5.12
C PHE A 34 -19.20 -12.19 -4.62
N LEU A 35 -18.63 -13.36 -4.35
CA LEU A 35 -17.23 -13.53 -3.91
C LEU A 35 -16.19 -12.79 -4.78
N PRO A 36 -16.18 -12.86 -6.12
CA PRO A 36 -15.18 -12.17 -6.95
C PRO A 36 -15.30 -10.63 -6.93
N THR A 37 -16.43 -10.07 -6.47
CA THR A 37 -16.59 -8.62 -6.28
C THR A 37 -15.93 -8.13 -4.99
N LEU A 38 -15.72 -9.03 -4.02
CA LEU A 38 -14.96 -8.75 -2.82
C LEU A 38 -13.48 -8.68 -3.19
N SER A 39 -13.05 -7.46 -3.52
CA SER A 39 -11.68 -7.07 -3.86
C SER A 39 -10.68 -7.20 -2.70
N LEU A 40 -10.73 -8.29 -1.92
CA LEU A 40 -9.88 -8.53 -0.75
C LEU A 40 -8.40 -8.71 -1.10
N PHE A 41 -8.08 -8.96 -2.37
CA PHE A 41 -6.72 -9.06 -2.86
C PHE A 41 -6.57 -8.35 -4.20
N LYS A 42 -6.82 -7.03 -4.24
CA LYS A 42 -6.26 -6.20 -5.30
C LYS A 42 -4.74 -6.28 -5.17
N LYS A 43 -4.09 -7.12 -5.99
CA LYS A 43 -2.64 -7.12 -6.11
C LYS A 43 -2.20 -5.69 -6.42
N PRO A 44 -1.23 -5.11 -5.68
CA PRO A 44 -0.72 -3.80 -6.06
C PRO A 44 -0.25 -3.89 -7.50
N ILE A 45 -0.73 -3.00 -8.36
CA ILE A 45 -0.30 -2.91 -9.75
C ILE A 45 1.14 -2.40 -9.71
N ILE A 46 2.09 -3.33 -9.63
CA ILE A 46 3.52 -3.03 -9.74
C ILE A 46 3.78 -2.83 -11.23
N SER A 47 3.70 -1.59 -11.70
CA SER A 47 4.08 -1.27 -13.07
C SER A 47 5.56 -1.63 -13.26
N PRO A 48 5.92 -2.48 -14.23
CA PRO A 48 7.32 -2.81 -14.52
C PRO A 48 8.12 -1.57 -14.94
N LEU A 49 7.44 -0.47 -15.32
CA LEU A 49 8.05 0.84 -15.55
C LEU A 49 8.72 1.44 -14.30
N ALA A 50 8.25 1.10 -13.09
CA ALA A 50 8.89 1.52 -11.83
C ALA A 50 10.14 0.71 -11.51
N LYS A 51 10.22 -0.54 -11.99
CA LYS A 51 11.37 -1.44 -11.74
C LYS A 51 12.63 -1.01 -12.49
N ASN A 52 12.49 -0.32 -13.63
CA ASN A 52 13.61 0.13 -14.45
C ASN A 52 14.11 1.56 -14.13
N LYS A 53 13.51 2.26 -13.15
CA LYS A 53 14.07 3.50 -12.60
C LYS A 53 14.95 3.29 -11.35
N SER A 54 15.21 2.04 -10.96
CA SER A 54 16.05 1.72 -9.80
C SER A 54 17.55 1.61 -10.13
N SER A 55 17.99 1.96 -11.34
CA SER A 55 19.34 1.65 -11.82
C SER A 55 20.33 2.81 -11.79
N GLN A 56 19.96 4.00 -11.30
CA GLN A 56 20.86 5.17 -11.25
C GLN A 56 20.99 5.84 -9.87
N THR A 57 20.35 5.32 -8.82
CA THR A 57 20.47 5.89 -7.45
C THR A 57 21.20 5.04 -6.41
N PRO A 58 22.11 4.08 -6.76
CA PRO A 58 22.77 3.27 -5.73
C PRO A 58 23.56 4.12 -4.73
N ASN A 59 23.97 5.33 -5.12
CA ASN A 59 24.75 6.22 -4.25
C ASN A 59 23.90 7.00 -3.23
N LEU A 60 22.68 7.45 -3.60
CA LEU A 60 21.84 8.21 -2.66
C LEU A 60 21.21 7.30 -1.60
N GLU A 61 20.78 6.10 -2.02
CA GLU A 61 20.16 5.15 -1.11
C GLU A 61 21.16 4.65 -0.05
N THR A 62 22.41 4.38 -0.43
CA THR A 62 23.47 4.01 0.51
C THR A 62 23.82 5.16 1.45
N LEU A 63 23.91 6.39 0.95
CA LEU A 63 24.15 7.57 1.78
C LEU A 63 23.04 7.78 2.84
N LEU A 64 21.78 7.65 2.45
CA LEU A 64 20.64 7.76 3.38
C LEU A 64 20.64 6.64 4.43
N LYS A 65 20.95 5.40 4.02
CA LYS A 65 21.08 4.26 4.92
C LYS A 65 22.23 4.45 5.91
N ASN A 66 23.39 4.92 5.44
CA ASN A 66 24.56 5.19 6.28
C ASN A 66 24.29 6.32 7.29
N ALA A 67 23.55 7.35 6.87
CA ALA A 67 23.10 8.43 7.75
C ALA A 67 21.96 8.03 8.70
N LYS A 68 21.48 6.77 8.65
CA LYS A 68 20.37 6.23 9.45
C LYS A 68 19.07 7.04 9.30
N VAL A 69 18.84 7.62 8.13
CA VAL A 69 17.61 8.37 7.84
C VAL A 69 16.51 7.38 7.44
N PRO A 70 15.36 7.34 8.14
CA PRO A 70 14.29 6.41 7.80
C PRO A 70 13.45 6.94 6.62
N PHE A 71 13.44 6.20 5.50
CA PHE A 71 12.70 6.56 4.30
C PHE A 71 11.88 5.38 3.76
N VAL A 72 10.81 5.69 3.03
CA VAL A 72 9.89 4.74 2.40
C VAL A 72 10.22 4.56 0.93
N SER A 73 10.50 5.67 0.23
CA SER A 73 10.77 5.65 -1.20
C SER A 73 11.61 6.83 -1.64
N ILE A 74 12.32 6.64 -2.76
CA ILE A 74 13.11 7.64 -3.44
C ILE A 74 12.56 7.73 -4.87
N SER A 75 12.16 8.92 -5.28
CA SER A 75 11.72 9.20 -6.65
C SER A 75 12.69 10.18 -7.29
N GLN A 76 13.24 9.80 -8.44
CA GLN A 76 14.15 10.67 -9.19
C GLN A 76 13.38 11.50 -10.22
N SER A 77 13.60 12.80 -10.16
CA SER A 77 13.26 13.78 -11.21
C SER A 77 14.54 14.18 -11.96
N ALA A 78 14.42 15.02 -12.99
CA ALA A 78 15.56 15.44 -13.82
C ALA A 78 16.68 16.11 -12.98
N ASP A 79 16.30 17.02 -12.09
CA ASP A 79 17.22 17.89 -11.36
C ASP A 79 17.25 17.67 -9.83
N TYR A 80 16.44 16.74 -9.33
CA TYR A 80 16.30 16.50 -7.90
C TYR A 80 15.72 15.12 -7.59
N TYR A 81 15.96 14.67 -6.37
CA TYR A 81 15.37 13.49 -5.78
C TYR A 81 14.30 13.90 -4.77
N ILE A 82 13.20 13.18 -4.77
CA ILE A 82 12.15 13.27 -3.75
C ILE A 82 12.30 12.06 -2.86
N VAL A 83 12.59 12.28 -1.58
CA VAL A 83 12.68 11.24 -0.57
C VAL A 83 11.45 11.35 0.32
N MET A 84 10.64 10.29 0.35
CA MET A 84 9.50 10.19 1.27
C MET A 84 9.98 9.54 2.56
N LEU A 85 9.84 10.24 3.69
CA LEU A 85 10.20 9.75 5.00
C LEU A 85 9.15 8.78 5.57
N SER A 86 9.56 7.95 6.52
CA SER A 86 8.63 7.01 7.20
C SER A 86 7.56 7.69 8.05
N ASP A 87 7.82 8.92 8.48
CA ASP A 87 6.89 9.74 9.26
C ASP A 87 5.94 10.60 8.41
N GLY A 88 6.01 10.44 7.08
CA GLY A 88 5.18 11.18 6.11
C GLY A 88 5.77 12.51 5.64
N GLY A 89 6.94 12.91 6.13
CA GLY A 89 7.65 14.10 5.64
C GLY A 89 8.25 13.89 4.24
N GLN A 90 8.47 15.00 3.52
CA GLN A 90 9.06 14.99 2.18
C GLN A 90 10.36 15.77 2.12
N ILE A 91 11.40 15.20 1.52
CA ILE A 91 12.69 15.87 1.31
C ILE A 91 12.96 15.99 -0.19
N PHE A 92 13.31 17.19 -0.64
CA PHE A 92 13.80 17.45 -1.98
C PHE A 92 15.32 17.61 -1.93
N ILE A 93 16.06 16.70 -2.56
CA ILE A 93 17.53 16.71 -2.63
C ILE A 93 17.93 17.11 -4.04
N SER A 94 18.78 18.12 -4.18
CA SER A 94 19.23 18.58 -5.50
C SER A 94 20.23 17.60 -6.09
N SER A 95 20.06 17.20 -7.36
CA SER A 95 21.05 16.39 -8.08
C SER A 95 22.23 17.23 -8.60
N LYS A 96 22.09 18.56 -8.63
CA LYS A 96 23.11 19.52 -9.10
C LYS A 96 24.17 19.85 -8.04
N LYS A 97 23.89 19.54 -6.77
CA LYS A 97 24.77 19.82 -5.62
C LYS A 97 25.37 18.52 -5.11
N ASP A 98 26.46 18.60 -4.34
CA ASP A 98 27.06 17.43 -3.72
C ASP A 98 26.05 16.73 -2.80
N LEU A 99 25.81 15.44 -3.04
CA LEU A 99 24.87 14.64 -2.27
C LEU A 99 25.39 14.41 -0.85
N THR A 100 26.69 14.22 -0.68
CA THR A 100 27.29 13.92 0.63
C THR A 100 27.08 15.09 1.59
N SER A 101 27.42 16.31 1.15
CA SER A 101 27.19 17.55 1.91
C SER A 101 25.71 17.77 2.26
N GLN A 102 24.80 17.50 1.32
CA GLN A 102 23.35 17.61 1.57
C GLN A 102 22.87 16.60 2.62
N ILE A 103 23.35 15.35 2.57
CA ILE A 103 22.99 14.31 3.55
C ILE A 103 23.59 14.60 4.93
N SER A 104 24.82 15.08 5.02
CA SER A 104 25.40 15.52 6.29
C SER A 104 24.59 16.68 6.89
N SER A 105 24.19 17.65 6.05
CA SER A 105 23.34 18.76 6.48
C SER A 105 21.96 18.29 6.96
N LEU A 106 21.37 17.33 6.24
CA LEU A 106 20.11 16.69 6.61
C LEU A 106 20.19 16.04 8.00
N GLN A 107 21.28 15.31 8.27
CA GLN A 107 21.48 14.66 9.56
C GLN A 107 21.57 15.66 10.71
N LEU A 108 22.28 16.78 10.52
CA LEU A 108 22.34 17.86 11.51
C LEU A 108 20.97 18.49 11.77
N ILE A 109 20.20 18.74 10.70
CA ILE A 109 18.84 19.27 10.81
C ILE A 109 17.95 18.30 11.61
N PHE A 110 17.98 17.00 11.30
CA PHE A 110 17.19 16.01 12.03
C PHE A 110 17.59 15.91 13.50
N ASN A 111 18.88 15.92 13.82
CA ASN A 111 19.33 15.90 15.21
C ASN A 111 18.78 17.09 15.98
N ARG A 112 18.87 18.30 15.40
CA ARG A 112 18.34 19.51 16.03
C ARG A 112 16.84 19.44 16.24
N LEU A 113 16.09 19.01 15.22
CA LEU A 113 14.63 18.93 15.30
C LEU A 113 14.15 17.85 16.26
N THR A 114 14.90 16.76 16.41
CA THR A 114 14.65 15.73 17.41
C THR A 114 14.79 16.29 18.82
N ILE A 115 15.83 17.10 19.09
CA ILE A 115 16.02 17.81 20.36
C ILE A 115 14.88 18.81 20.62
N GLU A 116 14.42 19.50 19.57
CA GLU A 116 13.29 20.44 19.65
C GLU A 116 11.91 19.77 19.70
N GLY A 117 11.82 18.44 19.53
CA GLY A 117 10.56 17.70 19.48
C GLY A 117 9.67 18.03 18.27
N LYS A 118 10.23 18.59 17.19
CA LYS A 118 9.49 19.00 15.98
C LYS A 118 9.59 17.96 14.88
N ARG A 119 8.49 17.76 14.14
CA ARG A 119 8.44 16.92 12.93
C ARG A 119 8.41 17.79 11.68
N ILE A 120 9.09 17.35 10.63
CA ILE A 120 9.16 18.08 9.36
C ILE A 120 8.05 17.61 8.43
N LYS A 121 7.28 18.54 7.85
CA LYS A 121 6.40 18.23 6.71
C LYS A 121 7.16 18.23 5.40
N SER A 122 8.01 19.24 5.20
CA SER A 122 8.84 19.32 3.99
C SER A 122 10.19 20.00 4.24
N LEU A 123 11.24 19.47 3.60
CA LEU A 123 12.59 20.03 3.58
C LEU A 123 13.10 20.11 2.14
N ASP A 124 13.59 21.27 1.72
CA ASP A 124 14.00 21.48 0.32
C ASP A 124 15.45 21.98 0.22
N PHE A 125 16.33 21.16 -0.33
CA PHE A 125 17.76 21.45 -0.59
C PHE A 125 18.02 21.99 -2.00
N ARG A 126 16.99 22.23 -2.82
CA ARG A 126 17.17 22.81 -4.16
C ARG A 126 17.68 24.25 -4.10
N PHE A 127 17.41 24.94 -3.00
CA PHE A 127 17.85 26.31 -2.74
C PHE A 127 19.21 26.35 -2.04
N ASP A 128 19.86 27.52 -2.01
CA ASP A 128 21.16 27.69 -1.34
C ASP A 128 21.08 27.60 0.18
N LYS A 129 19.95 28.04 0.73
CA LYS A 129 19.58 27.80 2.12
C LYS A 129 18.42 26.83 2.15
N PRO A 130 18.52 25.71 2.88
CA PRO A 130 17.45 24.72 2.91
C PRO A 130 16.18 25.31 3.52
N ILE A 131 15.04 25.04 2.89
CA ILE A 131 13.73 25.55 3.34
C ILE A 131 13.02 24.45 4.12
N ILE A 132 12.62 24.73 5.36
CA ILE A 132 11.91 23.80 6.24
C ILE A 132 10.46 24.25 6.41
N LYS A 133 9.52 23.30 6.31
CA LYS A 133 8.10 23.48 6.59
C LYS A 133 7.65 22.48 7.66
N PHE A 134 6.89 22.97 8.65
CA PHE A 134 6.35 22.24 9.79
C PHE A 134 4.85 21.99 9.67
#